data_AF-R0NL77-F1
#
_entry.id   AF-R0NL77-F1
#
_cell.length_a   1.000
_cell.length_b   1.000
_cell.length_c   1.000
_cell.angle_alpha   90.00
_cell.angle_beta   90.00
_cell.angle_gamma   90.00
#
_symmetry.space_group_name_H-M   'P 1'
#
loop_
_entity.id
_entity.type
_entity.pdbx_description
1 polymer ?
#
loop_
_entity_poly.entity_id
_entity_poly.type
_entity_poly.pdbx_seq_one_letter_code
_entity_poly.pdbx_strand_id
1 'polypeptide(L)'
;ARQYDYPKAYKDAVKQPYLEGGASSVVNGKSVKNFAFGEKGSSVGRVTQDGIGQGNFTTSIVEDSALLYDKNGALKSGHEIATVKGVSDNTYKSGIYQYEYSPELVRNMDKKGWIQFPNGDTPGSSSLNIPGAKTWAGSDINMSESELLMPSIDMKGHSYDEFLSAIERQGYYEIKNPRVYKPGTNETDEIKGIFRINQWSK
;
A
#
# COMPACT_ATOMS: atom_id res chain seq x y z
N ALA A 1 -3.16 -18.91 15.19
CA ALA A 1 -3.73 -18.06 14.13
C ALA A 1 -4.16 -18.92 12.96
N ARG A 2 -5.13 -18.48 12.15
CA ARG A 2 -5.45 -19.18 10.89
C ARG A 2 -4.22 -19.09 9.99
N GLN A 3 -3.79 -20.20 9.39
CA GLN A 3 -2.65 -20.28 8.49
C GLN A 3 -3.17 -20.36 7.06
N TYR A 4 -2.85 -19.37 6.25
CA TYR A 4 -3.22 -19.32 4.84
C TYR A 4 -2.00 -19.71 4.01
N ASP A 5 -2.10 -20.83 3.30
CA ASP A 5 -1.10 -21.21 2.29
C ASP A 5 -1.78 -21.43 0.95
N TYR A 6 -1.03 -21.11 -0.11
CA TYR A 6 -1.53 -21.15 -1.48
C TYR A 6 -0.51 -21.84 -2.39
N PRO A 7 -0.98 -22.59 -3.40
CA PRO A 7 -0.11 -23.18 -4.42
C PRO A 7 0.72 -22.12 -5.14
N LYS A 8 1.95 -22.47 -5.54
CA LYS A 8 2.85 -21.56 -6.27
C LYS A 8 2.19 -20.94 -7.51
N ALA A 9 1.51 -21.74 -8.33
CA ALA A 9 0.83 -21.24 -9.52
C ALA A 9 -0.22 -20.16 -9.21
N TYR A 10 -0.93 -20.30 -8.09
CA TYR A 10 -1.88 -19.29 -7.63
C TYR A 10 -1.16 -18.03 -7.14
N LYS A 11 -0.10 -18.18 -6.34
CA LYS A 11 0.72 -17.06 -5.88
C LYS A 11 1.32 -16.27 -7.04
N ASP A 12 1.78 -16.96 -8.08
CA ASP A 12 2.34 -16.35 -9.29
C ASP A 12 1.24 -15.59 -10.07
N ALA A 13 0.05 -16.18 -10.22
CA ALA A 13 -1.08 -15.52 -10.87
C ALA A 13 -1.55 -14.25 -10.13
N VAL A 14 -1.65 -14.29 -8.80
CA VAL A 14 -2.03 -13.13 -7.98
C VAL A 14 -1.00 -12.01 -8.07
N LYS A 15 0.30 -12.34 -8.14
CA LYS A 15 1.37 -11.33 -8.24
C LYS A 15 1.44 -10.66 -9.61
N GLN A 16 0.97 -11.32 -10.67
CA GLN A 16 1.11 -10.83 -12.04
C GLN A 16 0.63 -9.36 -12.25
N PRO A 17 -0.59 -8.95 -11.84
CA PRO A 17 -1.03 -7.56 -12.02
C PRO A 17 -0.15 -6.55 -11.27
N TYR A 18 0.46 -6.93 -10.14
CA TYR A 18 1.40 -6.08 -9.42
C TYR A 18 2.75 -5.96 -10.14
N LEU A 19 3.25 -7.05 -10.72
CA LEU A 19 4.53 -7.07 -11.44
C LEU A 19 4.47 -6.25 -12.74
N GLU A 20 3.31 -6.22 -13.38
CA GLU A 20 3.06 -5.46 -14.61
C GLU A 20 2.68 -4.00 -14.32
N GLY A 21 1.72 -3.80 -13.41
CA GLY A 21 1.09 -2.50 -13.17
C GLY A 21 1.60 -1.73 -11.95
N GLY A 22 2.32 -2.39 -11.03
CA GLY A 22 2.73 -1.82 -9.75
C GLY A 22 1.69 -2.04 -8.64
N ALA A 23 2.02 -1.60 -7.42
CA ALA A 23 1.18 -1.79 -6.24
C ALA A 23 0.67 -0.45 -5.69
N SER A 24 -0.50 -0.50 -5.05
CA SER A 24 -1.23 0.66 -4.56
C SER A 24 -1.78 0.42 -3.15
N SER A 25 -1.75 1.47 -2.33
CA SER A 25 -2.42 1.51 -1.02
C SER A 25 -3.05 2.90 -0.82
N VAL A 26 -4.38 2.95 -0.72
CA VAL A 26 -5.11 4.20 -0.52
C VAL A 26 -5.23 4.51 0.96
N VAL A 27 -4.77 5.70 1.36
CA VAL A 27 -4.68 6.13 2.75
C VAL A 27 -5.18 7.56 2.93
N ASN A 28 -5.40 7.97 4.18
CA ASN A 28 -5.78 9.34 4.50
C ASN A 28 -4.56 10.19 4.90
N GLY A 29 -4.68 11.51 4.77
CA GLY A 29 -3.60 12.45 5.08
C GLY A 29 -3.12 12.38 6.54
N LYS A 30 -4.03 12.11 7.48
CA LYS A 30 -3.66 11.90 8.90
C LYS A 30 -2.70 10.71 9.06
N SER A 31 -2.91 9.63 8.33
CA SER A 31 -2.05 8.45 8.38
C SER A 31 -0.69 8.74 7.74
N VAL A 32 -0.66 9.48 6.63
CA VAL A 32 0.62 9.92 6.01
C VAL A 32 1.43 10.74 7.02
N LYS A 33 0.84 11.79 7.59
CA LYS A 33 1.52 12.66 8.57
C LYS A 33 2.02 11.89 9.79
N ASN A 34 1.19 11.02 10.36
CA ASN A 34 1.49 10.40 11.65
C ASN A 34 2.35 9.13 11.55
N PHE A 35 2.35 8.43 10.42
CA PHE A 35 3.05 7.14 10.27
C PHE A 35 4.19 7.18 9.26
N ALA A 36 4.07 7.92 8.15
CA ALA A 36 5.18 8.06 7.21
C ALA A 36 6.18 9.11 7.71
N PHE A 37 5.70 10.19 8.33
CA PHE A 37 6.51 11.32 8.78
C PHE A 37 6.43 11.59 10.29
N GLY A 38 5.88 10.66 11.06
CA GLY A 38 5.75 10.83 12.51
C GLY A 38 7.06 10.56 13.26
N GLU A 39 7.17 11.10 14.47
CA GLU A 39 8.31 10.82 15.36
C GLU A 39 8.36 9.35 15.83
N LYS A 40 7.19 8.73 15.98
CA LYS A 40 7.03 7.35 16.48
C LYS A 40 6.99 6.29 15.38
N GLY A 41 6.89 6.72 14.13
CA GLY A 41 6.83 5.89 12.95
C GLY A 41 7.26 6.73 11.77
N SER A 42 8.43 6.40 11.21
CA SER A 42 8.98 7.02 10.02
C SER A 42 9.06 5.96 8.94
N SER A 43 7.91 5.36 8.62
CA SER A 43 7.83 4.27 7.65
C SER A 43 6.48 4.23 6.94
N VAL A 44 6.48 3.90 5.65
CA VAL A 44 5.25 3.45 4.97
C VAL A 44 5.10 1.96 5.17
N GLY A 45 3.93 1.53 5.64
CA GLY A 45 3.72 0.18 6.15
C GLY A 45 4.04 0.09 7.64
N ARG A 46 3.90 -1.12 8.19
CA ARG A 46 4.07 -1.38 9.62
C ARG A 46 5.51 -1.73 9.93
N VAL A 47 6.03 -1.14 11.00
CA VAL A 47 7.32 -1.45 11.59
C VAL A 47 7.11 -1.56 13.10
N THR A 48 7.65 -2.61 13.73
CA THR A 48 7.52 -2.79 15.19
C THR A 48 8.39 -1.78 15.95
N GLN A 49 8.24 -1.70 17.27
CA GLN A 49 9.10 -0.85 18.11
C GLN A 49 10.59 -1.23 18.00
N ASP A 50 10.88 -2.51 17.77
CA ASP A 50 12.24 -3.03 17.55
C ASP A 50 12.76 -2.79 16.12
N GLY A 51 12.02 -2.04 15.29
CA GLY A 51 12.40 -1.70 13.93
C GLY A 51 12.15 -2.82 12.91
N ILE A 52 11.34 -3.82 13.22
CA ILE A 52 11.09 -4.97 12.34
C ILE A 52 10.00 -4.64 11.32
N GLY A 53 10.32 -4.71 10.02
CA GLY A 53 9.37 -4.47 8.93
C GLY A 53 8.32 -5.56 8.78
N GLN A 54 7.04 -5.19 8.87
CA GLN A 54 5.88 -6.09 8.77
C GLN A 54 5.12 -5.95 7.44
N GLY A 55 5.49 -4.97 6.61
CA GLY A 55 4.89 -4.73 5.31
C GLY A 55 3.71 -3.76 5.34
N ASN A 56 3.18 -3.51 4.14
CA ASN A 56 2.05 -2.65 3.85
C ASN A 56 1.03 -3.41 3.00
N PHE A 57 -0.25 -3.35 3.39
CA PHE A 57 -1.32 -3.97 2.61
C PHE A 57 -1.56 -3.16 1.33
N THR A 58 -1.61 -3.87 0.21
CA THR A 58 -1.71 -3.29 -1.13
C THR A 58 -2.59 -4.12 -2.06
N THR A 59 -3.21 -3.43 -3.01
CA THR A 59 -3.75 -4.03 -4.24
C THR A 59 -2.89 -3.63 -5.45
N SER A 60 -3.18 -4.16 -6.64
CA SER A 60 -2.52 -3.69 -7.86
C SER A 60 -3.04 -2.31 -8.27
N ILE A 61 -2.18 -1.50 -8.90
CA ILE A 61 -2.60 -0.18 -9.43
C ILE A 61 -3.73 -0.34 -10.46
N VAL A 62 -3.74 -1.43 -11.22
CA VAL A 62 -4.75 -1.70 -12.25
C VAL A 62 -6.14 -1.90 -11.63
N GLU A 63 -6.23 -2.66 -10.54
CA GLU A 63 -7.49 -2.88 -9.82
C GLU A 63 -8.00 -1.59 -9.17
N ASP A 64 -7.11 -0.85 -8.50
CA ASP A 64 -7.44 0.46 -7.93
C ASP A 64 -7.93 1.43 -9.01
N SER A 65 -7.27 1.45 -10.16
CA SER A 65 -7.68 2.31 -11.28
C SER A 65 -9.05 1.92 -11.84
N ALA A 66 -9.36 0.63 -11.91
CA ALA A 66 -10.64 0.14 -12.41
C ALA A 66 -11.80 0.46 -11.45
N LEU A 67 -11.56 0.47 -10.14
CA LEU A 67 -12.61 0.65 -9.15
C LEU A 67 -12.74 2.08 -8.63
N LEU A 68 -11.69 2.90 -8.65
CA LEU A 68 -11.70 4.23 -8.02
C LEU A 68 -11.89 5.38 -9.00
N TYR A 69 -11.94 5.10 -10.30
CA TYR A 69 -12.25 6.08 -11.33
C TYR A 69 -13.62 5.80 -11.94
N ASP A 70 -14.31 6.86 -12.37
CA ASP A 70 -15.55 6.76 -13.10
C ASP A 70 -15.30 6.45 -14.59
N LYS A 71 -16.39 6.23 -15.34
CA LYS A 71 -16.33 5.96 -16.78
C LYS A 71 -15.72 7.08 -17.63
N ASN A 72 -15.59 8.29 -17.08
CA ASN A 72 -14.98 9.44 -17.76
C ASN A 72 -13.49 9.59 -17.38
N GLY A 73 -12.95 8.72 -16.54
CA GLY A 73 -11.58 8.79 -16.02
C GLY A 73 -11.41 9.81 -14.91
N ALA A 74 -12.49 10.28 -14.29
CA ALA A 74 -12.42 11.15 -13.12
C ALA A 74 -12.35 10.30 -11.84
N LEU A 75 -11.56 10.72 -10.86
CA LEU A 75 -11.52 10.06 -9.56
C LEU A 75 -12.90 10.15 -8.89
N LYS A 76 -13.39 9.03 -8.35
CA LYS A 76 -14.63 8.98 -7.58
C LYS A 76 -14.54 9.83 -6.31
N SER A 77 -15.70 10.19 -5.76
CA SER A 77 -15.76 10.95 -4.50
C SER A 77 -15.19 10.15 -3.32
N GLY A 78 -14.76 10.84 -2.26
CA GLY A 78 -14.25 10.19 -1.06
C GLY A 78 -15.23 9.21 -0.40
N HIS A 79 -16.53 9.45 -0.53
CA HIS A 79 -17.57 8.52 -0.04
C HIS A 79 -17.62 7.23 -0.88
N GLU A 80 -17.58 7.35 -2.20
CA GLU A 80 -17.55 6.19 -3.10
C GLU A 80 -16.28 5.37 -2.90
N ILE A 81 -15.12 6.03 -2.76
CA ILE A 81 -13.85 5.35 -2.45
C ILE A 81 -13.93 4.67 -1.08
N ALA A 82 -14.49 5.32 -0.05
CA ALA A 82 -14.68 4.72 1.26
C ALA A 82 -15.54 3.46 1.21
N THR A 83 -16.59 3.48 0.38
CA THR A 83 -17.45 2.32 0.13
C THR A 83 -16.67 1.17 -0.49
N VAL A 84 -15.92 1.43 -1.57
CA VAL A 84 -15.08 0.41 -2.23
C VAL A 84 -14.05 -0.17 -1.26
N LYS A 85 -13.39 0.68 -0.47
CA LYS A 85 -12.34 0.27 0.47
C LYS A 85 -12.88 -0.29 1.79
N GLY A 86 -14.20 -0.33 1.98
CA GLY A 86 -14.82 -0.84 3.21
C GLY A 86 -14.44 -0.06 4.47
N VAL A 87 -14.22 1.25 4.35
CA VAL A 87 -13.85 2.14 5.45
C VAL A 87 -14.94 3.17 5.73
N SER A 88 -14.84 3.89 6.85
CA SER A 88 -15.80 4.95 7.17
C SER A 88 -15.77 6.07 6.13
N ASP A 89 -16.91 6.67 5.81
CA ASP A 89 -17.02 7.89 4.98
C ASP A 89 -16.16 9.05 5.47
N ASN A 90 -15.85 9.08 6.77
CA ASN A 90 -15.01 10.11 7.36
C ASN A 90 -13.51 9.86 7.17
N THR A 91 -13.11 8.69 6.66
CA THR A 91 -11.70 8.24 6.59
C THR A 91 -10.87 9.23 5.79
N TYR A 92 -11.38 9.72 4.67
CA TYR A 92 -10.64 10.55 3.72
C TYR A 92 -10.86 12.06 3.89
N LYS A 93 -11.47 12.51 4.99
CA LYS A 93 -11.67 13.95 5.29
C LYS A 93 -10.37 14.76 5.41
N SER A 94 -9.23 14.09 5.61
CA SER A 94 -7.91 14.72 5.67
C SER A 94 -7.17 14.67 4.33
N GLY A 95 -7.89 14.42 3.24
CA GLY A 95 -7.36 14.17 1.90
C GLY A 95 -7.23 12.69 1.58
N ILE A 96 -7.31 12.39 0.28
CA ILE A 96 -7.12 11.06 -0.30
C ILE A 96 -5.70 10.99 -0.84
N TYR A 97 -4.93 10.04 -0.33
CA TYR A 97 -3.56 9.80 -0.76
C TYR A 97 -3.39 8.36 -1.22
N GLN A 98 -2.38 8.14 -2.05
CA GLN A 98 -2.00 6.82 -2.53
C GLN A 98 -0.51 6.60 -2.30
N TYR A 99 -0.16 5.47 -1.70
CA TYR A 99 1.19 4.92 -1.78
C TYR A 99 1.32 4.08 -3.03
N GLU A 100 2.22 4.48 -3.92
CA GLU A 100 2.44 3.85 -5.22
C GLU A 100 3.83 3.22 -5.25
N TYR A 101 3.88 1.93 -5.58
CA TYR A 101 5.12 1.18 -5.81
C TYR A 101 5.21 0.92 -7.31
N SER A 102 6.22 1.48 -7.97
CA SER A 102 6.34 1.33 -9.42
C SER A 102 6.54 -0.14 -9.82
N PRO A 103 6.17 -0.54 -11.06
CA PRO A 103 6.37 -1.91 -11.54
C PRO A 103 7.84 -2.38 -11.42
N GLU A 104 8.82 -1.49 -11.63
CA GLU A 104 10.24 -1.83 -11.45
C GLU A 104 10.57 -2.14 -9.99
N LEU A 105 10.07 -1.34 -9.05
CA LEU A 105 10.26 -1.56 -7.62
C LEU A 105 9.65 -2.91 -7.20
N VAL A 106 8.40 -3.17 -7.60
CA VAL A 106 7.68 -4.42 -7.28
C VAL A 106 8.43 -5.64 -7.83
N ARG A 107 8.86 -5.62 -9.11
CA ARG A 107 9.63 -6.73 -9.69
C ARG A 107 10.95 -6.99 -8.96
N ASN A 108 11.63 -5.94 -8.52
CA ASN A 108 12.90 -6.10 -7.80
C ASN A 108 12.71 -6.61 -6.37
N MET A 109 11.61 -6.25 -5.71
CA MET A 109 11.21 -6.87 -4.43
C MET A 109 10.78 -8.34 -4.60
N ASP A 110 10.06 -8.68 -5.68
CA ASP A 110 9.65 -10.05 -5.98
C ASP A 110 10.85 -10.96 -6.27
N LYS A 111 11.85 -10.49 -7.03
CA LYS A 111 13.12 -11.22 -7.27
C LYS A 111 13.86 -11.57 -5.98
N LYS A 112 13.72 -10.75 -4.93
CA LYS A 112 14.28 -11.01 -3.60
C LYS A 112 13.38 -11.92 -2.74
N GLY A 113 12.19 -12.26 -3.21
CA GLY A 113 11.19 -13.04 -2.46
C GLY A 113 10.54 -12.24 -1.33
N TRP A 114 10.50 -10.91 -1.43
CA TRP A 114 10.09 -10.04 -0.33
C TRP A 114 8.59 -9.74 -0.31
N ILE A 115 7.86 -9.95 -1.40
CA ILE A 115 6.40 -9.80 -1.43
C ILE A 115 5.77 -10.94 -0.62
N GLN A 116 4.95 -10.61 0.38
CA GLN A 116 4.30 -11.58 1.26
C GLN A 116 2.80 -11.70 0.96
N PHE A 117 2.24 -12.84 1.31
CA PHE A 117 0.80 -13.06 1.34
C PHE A 117 0.30 -12.84 2.77
N PRO A 118 -0.77 -12.03 2.99
CA PRO A 118 -1.35 -11.86 4.30
C PRO A 118 -1.79 -13.19 4.92
N ASN A 119 -1.66 -13.28 6.23
CA ASN A 119 -2.07 -14.40 7.06
C ASN A 119 -2.95 -13.92 8.23
N GLY A 120 -3.63 -14.83 8.93
CA GLY A 120 -4.57 -14.47 9.99
C GLY A 120 -3.95 -13.74 11.18
N ASP A 121 -2.63 -13.80 11.35
CA ASP A 121 -1.84 -13.11 12.38
C ASP A 121 -0.96 -11.99 11.83
N THR A 122 -1.02 -11.69 10.53
CA THR A 122 -0.25 -10.56 9.98
C THR A 122 -0.64 -9.27 10.71
N PRO A 123 0.32 -8.52 11.27
CA PRO A 123 0.05 -7.24 11.92
C PRO A 123 -0.72 -6.29 10.99
N GLY A 124 -1.88 -5.83 11.44
CA GLY A 124 -2.79 -5.02 10.63
C GLY A 124 -4.01 -5.75 10.10
N SER A 125 -4.01 -7.08 10.13
CA SER A 125 -5.21 -7.87 9.88
C SER A 125 -6.25 -7.62 10.96
N SER A 126 -7.52 -7.67 10.55
CA SER A 126 -8.70 -7.56 11.40
C SER A 126 -9.56 -8.81 11.25
N SER A 127 -10.69 -8.86 11.96
CA SER A 127 -11.70 -9.91 11.79
C SER A 127 -12.32 -9.97 10.39
N LEU A 128 -12.14 -8.93 9.58
CA LEU A 128 -12.65 -8.84 8.21
C LEU A 128 -11.64 -9.30 7.16
N ASN A 129 -10.37 -9.53 7.52
CA ASN A 129 -9.41 -10.14 6.58
C ASN A 129 -9.76 -11.61 6.35
N ILE A 130 -9.80 -12.00 5.08
CA ILE A 130 -10.21 -13.32 4.61
C ILE A 130 -9.05 -14.02 3.88
N PRO A 131 -9.04 -15.37 3.82
CA PRO A 131 -8.14 -16.09 2.94
C PRO A 131 -8.47 -15.82 1.46
N GLY A 132 -7.54 -16.20 0.58
CA GLY A 132 -7.68 -16.08 -0.88
C GLY A 132 -6.99 -14.86 -1.47
N ALA A 133 -6.04 -14.26 -0.75
CA ALA A 133 -5.24 -13.12 -1.22
C ALA A 133 -6.10 -12.00 -1.83
N LYS A 134 -7.21 -11.66 -1.16
CA LYS A 134 -8.20 -10.70 -1.62
C LYS A 134 -8.90 -9.99 -0.47
N THR A 135 -9.41 -8.80 -0.73
CA THR A 135 -10.16 -8.00 0.23
C THR A 135 -11.58 -8.54 0.41
N TRP A 136 -12.12 -8.41 1.62
CA TRP A 136 -13.55 -8.55 1.84
C TRP A 136 -14.25 -7.23 1.52
N ALA A 137 -15.20 -7.24 0.59
CA ALA A 137 -15.85 -6.03 0.09
C ALA A 137 -17.37 -5.99 0.40
N GLY A 138 -17.79 -6.56 1.53
CA GLY A 138 -19.19 -6.58 1.92
C GLY A 138 -20.06 -7.46 1.02
N SER A 139 -21.27 -6.99 0.73
CA SER A 139 -22.25 -7.71 -0.12
C SER A 139 -21.97 -7.59 -1.60
N ASP A 140 -21.18 -6.61 -2.05
CA ASP A 140 -20.80 -6.46 -3.46
C ASP A 140 -19.40 -7.02 -3.70
N ILE A 141 -19.34 -8.30 -4.05
CA ILE A 141 -18.08 -8.99 -4.32
C ILE A 141 -17.31 -8.39 -5.51
N ASN A 142 -17.95 -7.61 -6.38
CA ASN A 142 -17.28 -6.97 -7.51
C ASN A 142 -16.35 -5.83 -7.07
N MET A 143 -16.47 -5.38 -5.82
CA MET A 143 -15.54 -4.43 -5.20
C MET A 143 -14.34 -5.12 -4.52
N SER A 144 -14.29 -6.47 -4.55
CA SER A 144 -13.16 -7.24 -4.00
C SER A 144 -11.95 -7.11 -4.93
N GLU A 145 -10.80 -6.82 -4.33
CA GLU A 145 -9.52 -6.64 -5.01
C GLU A 145 -8.52 -7.65 -4.47
N SER A 146 -7.48 -7.94 -5.23
CA SER A 146 -6.34 -8.71 -4.72
C SER A 146 -5.65 -7.99 -3.55
N GLU A 147 -5.13 -8.78 -2.60
CA GLU A 147 -4.49 -8.29 -1.38
C GLU A 147 -3.13 -8.97 -1.17
N LEU A 148 -2.07 -8.18 -1.24
CA LEU A 148 -0.69 -8.59 -0.96
C LEU A 148 -0.03 -7.63 0.04
N LEU A 149 1.03 -8.11 0.69
CA LEU A 149 1.91 -7.30 1.51
C LEU A 149 3.16 -6.90 0.73
N MET A 150 3.24 -5.62 0.37
CA MET A 150 4.50 -5.05 -0.06
C MET A 150 5.39 -4.78 1.15
N PRO A 151 6.72 -4.91 1.02
CA PRO A 151 7.66 -4.49 2.06
C PRO A 151 7.46 -3.03 2.52
N SER A 152 7.73 -2.77 3.79
CA SER A 152 7.67 -1.41 4.35
C SER A 152 8.79 -0.54 3.76
N ILE A 153 8.50 0.75 3.53
CA ILE A 153 9.49 1.74 3.09
C ILE A 153 10.01 2.49 4.31
N ASP A 154 11.33 2.62 4.43
CA ASP A 154 11.99 3.46 5.44
C ASP A 154 11.89 4.93 5.03
N MET A 155 11.22 5.72 5.85
CA MET A 155 11.05 7.17 5.65
C MET A 155 11.97 7.97 6.59
N LYS A 156 12.87 7.34 7.34
CA LYS A 156 13.84 8.06 8.17
C LYS A 156 14.69 8.99 7.32
N GLY A 157 14.80 10.23 7.77
CA GLY A 157 15.52 11.29 7.06
C GLY A 157 14.69 12.05 6.01
N HIS A 158 13.46 11.62 5.74
CA HIS A 158 12.55 12.38 4.88
C HIS A 158 11.79 13.43 5.70
N SER A 159 11.72 14.67 5.20
CA SER A 159 11.05 15.79 5.88
C SER A 159 9.57 15.90 5.50
N TYR A 160 8.71 16.12 6.50
CA TYR A 160 7.29 16.39 6.25
C TYR A 160 7.08 17.70 5.49
N ASP A 161 7.89 18.73 5.73
CA ASP A 161 7.77 20.02 5.06
C ASP A 161 8.19 19.93 3.58
N GLU A 162 9.21 19.13 3.29
CA GLU A 162 9.59 18.82 1.90
C GLU A 162 8.52 18.02 1.18
N PHE A 163 7.90 17.06 1.89
CA PHE A 163 6.74 16.33 1.40
C PHE A 163 5.60 17.30 1.04
N LEU A 164 5.20 18.20 1.95
CA LEU A 164 4.15 19.18 1.69
C LEU A 164 4.49 20.08 0.49
N SER A 165 5.73 20.55 0.41
CA SER A 165 6.21 21.38 -0.70
C SER A 165 6.14 20.64 -2.04
N ALA A 166 6.48 19.35 -2.07
CA ALA A 166 6.37 18.53 -3.27
C ALA A 166 4.91 18.30 -3.66
N ILE A 167 4.04 17.98 -2.70
CA ILE A 167 2.60 17.82 -2.94
C ILE A 167 2.00 19.10 -3.54
N GLU A 168 2.31 20.27 -2.99
CA GLU A 168 1.83 21.55 -3.53
C GLU A 168 2.35 21.81 -4.95
N ARG A 169 3.62 21.51 -5.21
CA ARG A 169 4.26 21.79 -6.51
C ARG A 169 3.78 20.87 -7.64
N GLN A 170 3.65 19.58 -7.37
CA GLN A 170 3.50 18.56 -8.42
C GLN A 170 2.47 17.46 -8.10
N GLY A 171 1.80 17.51 -6.95
CA GLY A 171 0.78 16.55 -6.55
C GLY A 171 1.33 15.21 -6.00
N TYR A 172 2.64 15.02 -5.97
CA TYR A 172 3.26 13.80 -5.45
C TYR A 172 4.65 14.04 -4.84
N TYR A 173 5.00 13.22 -3.86
CA TYR A 173 6.36 13.09 -3.32
C TYR A 173 6.99 11.79 -3.83
N GLU A 174 8.20 11.86 -4.37
CA GLU A 174 8.87 10.75 -5.04
C GLU A 174 10.18 10.38 -4.34
N ILE A 175 10.38 9.09 -4.12
CA ILE A 175 11.64 8.50 -3.65
C ILE A 175 12.15 7.56 -4.73
N LYS A 176 13.28 7.89 -5.32
CA LYS A 176 14.01 7.02 -6.24
C LYS A 176 14.88 6.08 -5.43
N ASN A 177 14.87 4.80 -5.81
CA ASN A 177 15.57 3.73 -5.13
C ASN A 177 15.34 3.77 -3.61
N PRO A 178 14.09 3.59 -3.15
CA PRO A 178 13.79 3.71 -1.72
C PRO A 178 14.56 2.68 -0.88
N ARG A 179 14.83 3.03 0.37
CA ARG A 179 15.27 2.08 1.40
C ARG A 179 14.05 1.25 1.84
N VAL A 180 14.15 -0.06 1.70
CA VAL A 180 13.05 -1.00 1.93
C VAL A 180 13.42 -1.97 3.03
N TYR A 181 12.52 -2.18 3.99
CA TYR A 181 12.70 -3.19 5.03
C TYR A 181 12.59 -4.59 4.46
N LYS A 182 13.58 -5.44 4.74
CA LYS A 182 13.44 -6.88 4.49
C LYS A 182 12.37 -7.46 5.42
N PRO A 183 11.36 -8.17 4.87
CA PRO A 183 10.23 -8.66 5.66
C PRO A 183 10.65 -9.48 6.87
N GLY A 184 10.06 -9.20 8.04
CA GLY A 184 10.30 -9.93 9.28
C GLY A 184 11.66 -9.64 9.93
N THR A 185 12.40 -8.64 9.45
CA THR A 185 13.70 -8.25 10.00
C THR A 185 13.80 -6.73 10.21
N ASN A 186 14.85 -6.26 10.89
CA ASN A 186 15.20 -4.85 11.01
C ASN A 186 16.21 -4.38 9.95
N GLU A 187 16.57 -5.25 9.00
CA GLU A 187 17.48 -4.94 7.90
C GLU A 187 16.75 -4.11 6.84
N THR A 188 17.47 -3.18 6.22
CA THR A 188 16.98 -2.40 5.08
C THR A 188 17.95 -2.52 3.91
N ASP A 189 17.43 -2.46 2.70
CA ASP A 189 18.22 -2.44 1.47
C ASP A 189 17.70 -1.39 0.50
N GLU A 190 18.57 -0.84 -0.34
CA GLU A 190 18.18 0.10 -1.38
C GLU A 190 17.69 -0.69 -2.60
N ILE A 191 16.42 -0.52 -2.98
CA ILE A 191 15.84 -1.29 -4.06
C ILE A 191 15.57 -0.38 -5.25
N LYS A 192 16.19 -0.71 -6.39
CA LYS A 192 15.99 0.03 -7.63
C LYS A 192 14.50 0.11 -8.00
N GLY A 193 14.02 1.32 -8.25
CA GLY A 193 12.64 1.60 -8.61
C GLY A 193 12.17 2.95 -8.07
N ILE A 194 10.87 3.17 -8.05
CA ILE A 194 10.27 4.43 -7.59
C ILE A 194 9.14 4.11 -6.61
N PHE A 195 9.16 4.80 -5.48
CA PHE A 195 8.03 4.87 -4.56
C PHE A 195 7.46 6.29 -4.56
N ARG A 196 6.13 6.44 -4.59
CA ARG A 196 5.47 7.74 -4.52
C ARG A 196 4.40 7.78 -3.44
N ILE A 197 4.22 8.98 -2.89
CA ILE A 197 3.03 9.36 -2.14
C ILE A 197 2.29 10.40 -3.00
N ASN A 198 1.20 9.98 -3.65
CA ASN A 198 0.37 10.84 -4.48
C ASN A 198 -0.74 11.47 -3.63
N GLN A 199 -1.03 12.75 -3.82
CA GLN A 199 -2.27 13.37 -3.36
C GLN A 199 -3.29 13.33 -4.50
N TRP A 200 -4.36 12.57 -4.31
CA TRP A 200 -5.45 12.48 -5.28
C TRP A 200 -6.52 13.56 -5.06
N SER A 201 -6.82 13.87 -3.79
CA SER A 201 -7.72 14.97 -3.42
C SER A 201 -7.27 15.60 -2.11
N LYS A 202 -7.53 16.90 -1.98
CA LYS A 202 -7.52 17.60 -0.69
C LYS A 202 -8.69 17.16 0.17
#